data_AF-A0A534PTX4-F1
#
_entry.id   AF-A0A534PTX4-F1
#
_cell.length_a   1.000
_cell.length_b   1.000
_cell.length_c   1.000
_cell.angle_alpha   90.00
_cell.angle_beta   90.00
_cell.angle_gamma   90.00
#
_symmetry.space_group_name_H-M   'P 1'
#
loop_
_entity.id
_entity.type
_entity.pdbx_description
1 polymer ?
#
loop_
_entity_poly.entity_id
_entity_poly.type
_entity_poly.pdbx_seq_one_letter_code
_entity_poly.pdbx_strand_id
1 'polypeptide(L)'
;MSKTPNLEAKPVVSFRLSYSVMAWLRHAAAGRNWSMNEYVARVLDGMRDWWSLPKMIADVLEADRKAMGLDQYEYIGHLLARRYNEIRDQGGPGFEKKTKERK
;
A
#
# COMPACT_ATOMS: atom_id res chain seq x y z
N MET A 1 -14.26 -27.90 -25.87
CA MET A 1 -12.90 -28.00 -25.30
C MET A 1 -12.73 -26.90 -24.28
N SER A 2 -12.64 -27.26 -23.01
CA SER A 2 -12.39 -26.33 -21.90
C SER A 2 -10.98 -25.78 -22.04
N LYS A 3 -10.84 -24.48 -22.35
CA LYS A 3 -9.53 -23.82 -22.36
C LYS A 3 -9.06 -23.71 -20.90
N THR A 4 -8.26 -24.66 -20.44
CA THR A 4 -7.52 -24.51 -19.19
C THR A 4 -6.69 -23.22 -19.32
N PRO A 5 -6.88 -22.22 -18.43
CA PRO A 5 -6.10 -21.00 -18.52
C PRO A 5 -4.63 -21.35 -18.40
N ASN A 6 -3.81 -20.81 -19.31
CA ASN A 6 -2.37 -20.92 -19.18
C ASN A 6 -1.93 -20.01 -18.03
N LEU A 7 -1.74 -20.59 -16.84
CA LEU A 7 -1.33 -19.86 -15.63
C LEU A 7 0.09 -19.27 -15.73
N GLU A 8 0.89 -19.70 -16.70
CA GLU A 8 2.22 -19.15 -17.00
C GLU A 8 2.16 -17.91 -17.92
N ALA A 9 1.01 -17.65 -18.56
CA ALA A 9 0.88 -16.51 -19.45
C ALA A 9 0.93 -15.21 -18.65
N LYS A 10 1.87 -14.32 -18.99
CA LYS A 10 1.97 -12.96 -18.44
C LYS A 10 1.20 -12.00 -19.36
N PRO A 11 -0.07 -11.69 -19.09
CA PRO A 11 -0.83 -10.80 -19.95
C PRO A 11 -0.20 -9.41 -19.98
N VAL A 12 -0.16 -8.81 -21.17
CA VAL A 12 0.22 -7.40 -21.31
C VAL A 12 -1.01 -6.55 -21.03
N VAL A 13 -0.92 -5.68 -20.02
CA VAL A 13 -1.97 -4.74 -19.65
C VAL A 13 -1.49 -3.32 -19.91
N SER A 14 -2.31 -2.51 -20.60
CA SER A 14 -2.01 -1.11 -20.88
C SER A 14 -2.86 -0.19 -20.01
N PHE A 15 -2.20 0.68 -19.24
CA PHE A 15 -2.85 1.70 -18.42
C PHE A 15 -2.68 3.08 -19.05
N ARG A 16 -3.73 3.91 -19.01
CA ARG A 16 -3.64 5.33 -19.31
C ARG A 16 -3.38 6.08 -18.01
N LEU A 17 -2.15 6.56 -17.83
CA LEU A 17 -1.72 7.27 -16.63
C LEU A 17 -1.48 8.74 -16.95
N SER A 18 -1.71 9.60 -15.97
CA SER A 18 -1.26 11.00 -16.07
C SER A 18 0.26 11.07 -16.08
N TYR A 19 0.80 12.17 -16.62
CA TYR A 19 2.24 12.42 -16.61
C TYR A 19 2.82 12.43 -15.19
N SER A 20 2.09 12.97 -14.21
CA SER A 20 2.54 13.00 -12.81
C SER A 20 2.68 11.61 -12.21
N VAL A 21 1.73 10.71 -12.46
CA VAL A 21 1.78 9.32 -11.98
C VAL A 21 2.93 8.58 -12.66
N MET A 22 3.12 8.77 -13.96
CA MET A 22 4.22 8.13 -14.69
C MET A 22 5.60 8.60 -14.20
N ALA A 23 5.76 9.90 -13.96
CA ALA A 23 7.00 10.44 -13.40
C ALA A 23 7.30 9.89 -12.01
N TRP A 24 6.27 9.82 -11.14
CA TRP A 24 6.39 9.22 -9.81
C TRP A 24 6.77 7.74 -9.88
N LEU A 25 6.13 6.95 -10.75
CA LEU A 25 6.43 5.52 -10.92
C LEU A 25 7.90 5.30 -11.33
N ARG A 26 8.42 6.10 -12.25
CA ARG A 26 9.83 6.03 -12.67
C ARG A 26 10.77 6.28 -11.50
N HIS A 27 10.51 7.32 -10.72
CA HIS A 27 11.32 7.65 -9.56
C HIS A 27 11.27 6.56 -8.49
N ALA A 28 10.07 6.06 -8.19
CA ALA A 28 9.87 5.03 -7.18
C ALA A 28 10.51 3.68 -7.57
N ALA A 29 10.45 3.31 -8.85
CA ALA A 29 11.14 2.14 -9.39
C ALA A 29 12.67 2.28 -9.32
N ALA A 30 13.20 3.43 -9.74
CA ALA A 30 14.63 3.73 -9.70
C ALA A 30 15.20 3.68 -8.27
N GLY A 31 14.46 4.22 -7.29
CA GLY A 31 14.86 4.17 -5.87
C GLY A 31 14.96 2.75 -5.29
N ARG A 32 14.34 1.75 -5.94
CA ARG A 32 14.46 0.33 -5.59
C ARG A 32 15.37 -0.47 -6.52
N ASN A 33 16.03 0.19 -7.49
CA ASN A 33 16.77 -0.45 -8.57
C ASN A 33 15.94 -1.48 -9.36
N TRP A 34 14.65 -1.19 -9.56
CA TRP A 34 13.71 -2.05 -10.28
C TRP A 34 13.30 -1.43 -11.60
N SER A 35 12.86 -2.28 -12.54
CA SER A 35 12.13 -1.79 -13.70
C SER A 35 10.75 -1.26 -13.29
N MET A 36 10.17 -0.35 -14.08
CA MET A 36 8.83 0.16 -13.80
C MET A 36 7.77 -0.96 -13.83
N ASN A 37 7.92 -1.94 -14.72
CA ASN A 37 7.03 -3.10 -14.79
C ASN A 37 7.13 -3.95 -13.52
N GLU A 38 8.34 -4.22 -13.05
CA GLU A 38 8.57 -4.96 -11.80
C GLU A 38 7.99 -4.22 -10.61
N TYR A 39 8.21 -2.90 -10.52
CA TYR A 39 7.65 -2.08 -9.46
C TYR A 39 6.11 -2.16 -9.43
N VAL A 40 5.45 -1.96 -10.57
CA VAL A 40 3.99 -2.01 -10.67
C VAL A 40 3.48 -3.41 -10.33
N ALA A 41 4.10 -4.46 -10.85
CA ALA A 41 3.72 -5.84 -10.55
C ALA A 41 3.79 -6.13 -9.04
N ARG A 42 4.89 -5.74 -8.37
CA ARG A 42 5.06 -5.94 -6.92
C ARG A 42 4.06 -5.13 -6.09
N VAL A 43 3.70 -3.93 -6.54
CA VAL A 43 2.66 -3.14 -5.88
C VAL A 43 1.29 -3.80 -5.98
N LEU A 44 0.94 -4.30 -7.16
CA LEU A 44 -0.34 -4.99 -7.39
C LEU A 44 -0.40 -6.34 -6.65
N ASP A 45 0.70 -7.10 -6.64
CA ASP A 45 0.81 -8.33 -5.85
C ASP A 45 0.66 -8.01 -4.36
N GLY A 46 1.35 -6.97 -3.88
CA GLY A 46 1.26 -6.51 -2.50
C GLY A 46 -0.14 -6.09 -2.09
N MET A 47 -0.86 -5.37 -2.96
CA MET A 47 -2.27 -5.07 -2.72
C MET A 47 -3.08 -6.36 -2.65
N ARG A 48 -2.86 -7.34 -3.53
CA ARG A 48 -3.61 -8.60 -3.49
C ARG A 48 -3.30 -9.47 -2.27
N ASP A 49 -2.05 -9.50 -1.81
CA ASP A 49 -1.54 -10.48 -0.86
C ASP A 49 -1.15 -9.92 0.52
N TRP A 50 -1.63 -8.71 0.84
CA TRP A 50 -1.26 -7.98 2.06
C TRP A 50 0.25 -7.74 2.19
N TRP A 51 0.90 -7.33 1.10
CA TRP A 51 2.33 -7.03 1.05
C TRP A 51 3.21 -8.19 1.53
N SER A 52 2.77 -9.41 1.21
CA SER A 52 3.38 -10.67 1.63
C SER A 52 3.59 -10.76 3.15
N LEU A 53 2.70 -10.16 3.95
CA LEU A 53 2.72 -10.28 5.40
C LEU A 53 2.56 -11.76 5.81
N PRO A 54 3.15 -12.17 6.96
CA PRO A 54 2.91 -13.49 7.52
C PRO A 54 1.42 -13.80 7.60
N LYS A 55 1.01 -15.00 7.16
CA LYS A 55 -0.40 -15.39 7.02
C LYS A 55 -1.25 -15.08 8.26
N MET A 56 -0.71 -15.34 9.45
CA MET A 56 -1.39 -15.03 10.71
C MET A 56 -1.77 -13.54 10.85
N ILE A 57 -0.88 -12.64 10.42
CA ILE A 57 -1.12 -11.20 10.47
C ILE A 57 -2.13 -10.79 9.38
N ALA A 58 -1.95 -11.30 8.17
CA ALA A 58 -2.85 -11.03 7.05
C ALA A 58 -4.30 -11.48 7.34
N ASP A 59 -4.48 -12.65 7.96
CA ASP A 59 -5.79 -13.19 8.32
C ASP A 59 -6.49 -12.31 9.38
N VAL A 60 -5.74 -11.72 10.33
CA VAL A 60 -6.28 -10.77 11.31
C VAL A 60 -6.73 -9.47 10.64
N LEU A 61 -5.91 -8.90 9.75
CA LEU A 61 -6.26 -7.69 9.00
C LEU A 61 -7.47 -7.90 8.09
N GLU A 62 -7.56 -9.06 7.45
CA GLU A 62 -8.70 -9.40 6.59
C GLU A 62 -9.98 -9.59 7.41
N ALA A 63 -9.90 -10.18 8.61
CA ALA A 63 -11.06 -10.30 9.50
C ALA A 63 -11.54 -8.94 10.01
N ASP A 64 -10.62 -8.06 10.41
CA ASP A 64 -10.92 -6.70 10.86
C ASP A 64 -11.54 -5.87 9.72
N ARG A 65 -10.95 -5.91 8.52
CA ARG A 65 -11.51 -5.28 7.31
C ARG A 65 -12.96 -5.72 7.07
N LYS A 66 -13.23 -7.03 7.11
CA LYS A 66 -14.58 -7.57 6.91
C LYS A 66 -15.55 -7.13 8.00
N ALA A 67 -15.11 -7.10 9.25
CA ALA A 67 -15.94 -6.66 10.38
C ALA A 67 -16.33 -5.17 10.24
N MET A 68 -15.45 -4.36 9.66
CA MET A 68 -15.72 -2.95 9.37
C MET A 68 -16.55 -2.72 8.09
N GLY A 69 -16.74 -3.75 7.26
CA GLY A 69 -17.47 -3.65 6.00
C GLY A 69 -16.78 -2.79 4.93
N LEU A 70 -15.46 -2.60 5.04
CA LEU A 70 -14.68 -1.77 4.13
C LEU A 70 -14.08 -2.61 3.00
N ASP A 71 -13.94 -2.03 1.81
CA ASP A 71 -13.08 -2.63 0.80
C ASP A 71 -11.59 -2.48 1.17
N GLN A 72 -10.70 -3.09 0.39
CA GLN A 72 -9.27 -3.09 0.73
C GLN A 72 -8.62 -1.70 0.58
N TYR A 73 -9.06 -0.90 -0.39
CA TYR A 73 -8.55 0.45 -0.59
C TYR A 73 -8.95 1.37 0.56
N GLU A 74 -10.23 1.33 0.94
CA GLU A 74 -10.78 2.06 2.07
C GLU A 74 -10.11 1.66 3.38
N TYR A 75 -9.89 0.37 3.58
CA TYR A 75 -9.26 -0.16 4.79
C TYR A 75 -7.79 0.24 4.92
N ILE A 76 -7.02 0.27 3.83
CA ILE A 76 -5.65 0.83 3.86
C ILE A 76 -5.69 2.30 4.28
N GLY A 77 -6.63 3.10 3.77
CA GLY A 77 -6.84 4.48 4.20
C GLY A 77 -7.15 4.58 5.70
N HIS A 78 -8.02 3.69 6.20
CA HIS A 78 -8.33 3.60 7.63
C HIS A 78 -7.09 3.30 8.49
N LEU A 79 -6.27 2.31 8.08
CA LEU A 79 -5.02 1.96 8.78
C LEU A 79 -4.04 3.14 8.83
N LEU A 80 -3.89 3.88 7.74
CA LEU A 80 -3.03 5.07 7.69
C LEU A 80 -3.53 6.18 8.62
N ALA A 81 -4.84 6.42 8.65
CA ALA A 81 -5.45 7.42 9.54
C ALA A 81 -5.29 7.02 11.03
N ARG A 82 -5.45 5.74 11.34
CA ARG A 82 -5.19 5.21 12.68
C ARG A 82 -3.74 5.44 13.09
N ARG A 83 -2.79 5.10 12.22
CA ARG A 83 -1.36 5.33 12.49
C ARG A 83 -1.03 6.81 12.66
N TYR A 84 -1.64 7.67 11.87
CA TYR A 84 -1.50 9.13 12.01
C TYR A 84 -1.94 9.59 13.40
N ASN A 85 -3.10 9.15 13.89
CA ASN A 85 -3.59 9.52 15.21
C ASN A 85 -2.65 9.03 16.33
N GLU A 86 -2.12 7.79 16.21
CA GLU A 86 -1.12 7.28 17.16
C GLU A 86 0.15 8.15 17.21
N ILE A 87 0.69 8.53 16.04
CA ILE A 87 1.88 9.39 15.95
C ILE A 87 1.61 10.76 16.58
N ARG A 88 0.44 11.34 16.27
CA ARG A 88 0.02 12.64 16.83
C ARG A 88 -0.10 12.59 18.34
N ASP A 89 -0.77 11.58 18.87
CA ASP A 89 -1.08 11.48 20.30
C ASP A 89 0.19 11.20 21.12
N GLN A 90 1.20 10.56 20.52
CA GLN A 90 2.53 10.35 21.10
C GLN A 90 3.47 11.57 20.99
N GLY A 91 3.05 12.65 20.32
CA GLY A 91 3.90 13.82 20.08
C GLY A 91 5.04 13.55 19.11
N GLY A 92 4.81 12.68 18.11
CA GLY A 92 5.79 12.34 17.08
C GLY A 92 6.14 13.51 16.15
N PRO A 93 6.95 13.26 15.10
CA PRO A 93 7.47 14.32 14.24
C PRO A 93 6.38 15.26 13.70
N GLY A 94 6.52 16.56 13.96
CA GLY A 94 5.54 17.59 13.59
C GLY A 94 4.45 17.86 14.63
N PHE A 95 4.44 17.15 15.76
CA PHE A 95 3.52 17.33 16.89
C PHE A 95 4.26 17.57 18.22
N GLU A 96 5.54 17.97 18.17
CA GLU A 96 6.33 18.23 19.35
C GLU A 96 5.69 19.36 20.17
N LYS A 97 5.37 19.08 21.44
CA LYS A 97 4.91 20.13 22.36
C LYS A 97 6.08 21.09 22.57
N LYS A 98 5.97 22.32 22.06
CA LYS A 98 6.87 23.42 22.45
C LYS A 98 6.69 23.64 23.95
N THR A 99 7.55 23.02 24.76
CA THR A 99 7.62 23.30 26.18
C THR A 99 7.94 24.78 26.32
N LYS A 100 6.94 25.59 26.70
CA LYS A 100 7.17 26.98 27.05
C LYS A 100 8.10 26.98 28.26
N GLU A 101 9.36 27.30 28.05
CA GLU A 101 10.26 27.72 29.12
C GLU A 101 9.59 28.91 29.81
N ARG A 102 9.10 28.68 31.04
CA ARG A 102 8.71 29.77 31.93
C ARG A 102 10.01 30.43 32.36
N LYS A 103 10.28 31.62 31.83
CA LYS A 103 11.15 32.62 32.45
C LYS A 103 10.48 33.17 33.70
#